data_AF-A0A5E4VWB3-F1
#
_entry.id   AF-A0A5E4VWB3-F1
#
_cell.length_a   1.000
_cell.length_b   1.000
_cell.length_c   1.000
_cell.angle_alpha   90.00
_cell.angle_beta   90.00
_cell.angle_gamma   90.00
#
_symmetry.space_group_name_H-M   'P 1'
#
loop_
_entity.id
_entity.type
_entity.pdbx_description
1 polymer ?
#
loop_
_entity_poly.entity_id
_entity_poly.type
_entity_poly.pdbx_seq_one_letter_code
_entity_poly.pdbx_strand_id
1 'polypeptide(L)'
;MGIVKISEQMHEALRNTSGALSRSINAQAEHWLRVGMLAELNPSLSYGEICRKLIESDVASAGEAGAIAPPATGAPVTVFNKVA
;
A
#
# COMPACT_ATOMS: atom_id res chain seq x y z
N MET A 1 12.24 4.81 12.59
CA MET A 1 10.84 5.29 12.60
C MET A 1 10.66 6.30 13.71
N GLY A 2 10.10 7.47 13.44
CA GLY A 2 9.62 8.38 14.47
C GLY A 2 8.23 7.93 14.96
N ILE A 3 8.02 7.88 16.27
CA ILE A 3 6.71 7.57 16.86
C ILE A 3 5.93 8.87 16.96
N VAL A 4 4.81 8.98 16.26
CA VAL A 4 3.89 10.12 16.38
C VAL A 4 2.89 9.82 17.50
N LYS A 5 2.83 10.69 18.50
CA LYS A 5 1.83 10.60 19.57
C LYS A 5 0.50 11.17 19.07
N ILE A 6 -0.58 10.45 19.30
CA ILE A 6 -1.96 10.87 19.02
C ILE A 6 -2.83 10.63 20.25
N SER A 7 -4.00 11.25 20.33
CA SER A 7 -4.95 11.03 21.43
C SER A 7 -5.55 9.63 21.39
N GLU A 8 -5.98 9.12 22.55
CA GLU A 8 -6.64 7.80 22.65
C GLU A 8 -7.88 7.73 21.76
N GLN A 9 -8.69 8.80 21.76
CA GLN A 9 -9.86 8.91 20.90
C GLN A 9 -9.52 8.74 19.41
N MET A 10 -8.40 9.32 18.96
CA MET A 10 -7.97 9.19 17.57
C MET A 10 -7.46 7.77 17.27
N HIS A 11 -6.78 7.14 18.23
CA HIS A 11 -6.34 5.76 18.10
C HIS A 11 -7.52 4.78 18.02
N GLU A 12 -8.58 5.00 18.80
CA GLU A 12 -9.83 4.24 18.72
C GLU A 12 -10.52 4.43 17.35
N ALA A 13 -10.61 5.67 16.87
CA ALA A 13 -11.17 5.96 15.54
C ALA A 13 -10.38 5.27 14.41
N LEU A 14 -9.05 5.23 14.50
CA LEU A 14 -8.19 4.48 13.58
C LEU A 14 -8.46 2.98 13.65
N ARG A 15 -8.54 2.40 14.86
CA ARG A 15 -8.84 0.98 15.04
C ARG A 15 -10.19 0.60 14.44
N ASN A 16 -11.24 1.39 14.68
CA ASN A 16 -12.58 1.11 14.16
C ASN A 16 -12.63 1.25 12.62
N THR A 17 -12.07 2.34 12.08
CA THR A 17 -12.07 2.60 10.63
C THR A 17 -11.21 1.61 9.87
N SER A 18 -10.03 1.26 10.41
CA SER A 18 -9.13 0.28 9.78
C SER A 18 -9.77 -1.10 9.67
N GLY A 19 -10.51 -1.54 10.70
CA GLY A 19 -11.31 -2.76 10.65
C GLY A 19 -12.41 -2.70 9.58
N ALA A 20 -13.16 -1.60 9.50
CA ALA A 20 -14.21 -1.42 8.50
C ALA A 20 -13.67 -1.38 7.05
N LEU A 21 -12.51 -0.77 6.85
CA LEU A 21 -11.88 -0.62 5.53
C LEU A 21 -10.83 -1.70 5.22
N SER A 22 -10.80 -2.78 6.01
CA SER A 22 -9.94 -3.96 5.83
C SER A 22 -8.47 -3.61 5.58
N ARG A 23 -7.90 -2.70 6.40
CA ARG A 23 -6.49 -2.30 6.33
C ARG A 23 -5.84 -2.30 7.70
N SER A 24 -4.50 -2.25 7.76
CA SER A 24 -3.81 -2.11 9.06
C SER A 24 -4.06 -0.73 9.67
N ILE A 25 -3.91 -0.60 10.99
CA ILE A 25 -4.04 0.68 11.69
C ILE A 25 -3.05 1.72 11.12
N ASN A 26 -1.80 1.30 10.86
CA ASN A 26 -0.79 2.19 10.27
C ASN A 26 -1.16 2.63 8.86
N ALA A 27 -1.65 1.71 8.01
CA ALA A 27 -2.10 2.06 6.67
C ALA A 27 -3.32 3.01 6.69
N GLN A 28 -4.21 2.87 7.67
CA GLN A 28 -5.31 3.83 7.86
C GLN A 28 -4.81 5.20 8.30
N ALA A 29 -3.85 5.26 9.23
CA ALA A 29 -3.26 6.51 9.68
C ALA A 29 -2.53 7.22 8.53
N GLU A 30 -1.72 6.49 7.77
CA GLU A 30 -1.03 6.99 6.59
C GLU A 30 -2.00 7.53 5.53
N HIS A 31 -3.10 6.82 5.27
CA HIS A 31 -4.13 7.29 4.36
C HIS A 31 -4.74 8.63 4.81
N TRP A 32 -5.11 8.77 6.09
CA TRP A 32 -5.63 10.04 6.62
C TRP A 32 -4.62 11.18 6.53
N LEU A 33 -3.35 10.90 6.85
CA LEU A 33 -2.28 11.89 6.72
C LEU A 33 -2.09 12.36 5.28
N ARG A 34 -2.08 11.43 4.31
CA ARG A 34 -1.97 11.77 2.89
C ARG A 34 -3.17 12.57 2.38
N VAL A 35 -4.39 12.17 2.77
CA VAL A 35 -5.61 12.92 2.44
C VAL A 35 -5.55 14.33 3.02
N GLY A 36 -5.19 14.47 4.30
CA GLY A 36 -5.09 15.78 4.97
C GLY A 36 -4.08 16.69 4.30
N MET A 37 -2.88 16.17 4.01
CA MET A 37 -1.84 16.94 3.31
C MET A 37 -2.29 17.39 1.90
N LEU A 38 -2.95 16.50 1.14
CA LEU A 38 -3.46 16.86 -0.19
C LEU A 38 -4.57 17.89 -0.13
N ALA A 39 -5.47 17.79 0.86
CA ALA A 39 -6.53 18.77 1.08
C ALA A 39 -5.97 20.14 1.47
N GLU A 40 -4.93 20.18 2.32
CA GLU A 40 -4.28 21.42 2.74
C GLU A 40 -3.56 22.12 1.57
N LEU A 41 -2.86 21.35 0.73
CA LEU A 41 -2.15 21.87 -0.45
C LEU A 41 -3.08 22.22 -1.60
N ASN A 42 -4.29 21.64 -1.65
CA ASN A 42 -5.23 21.83 -2.75
C ASN A 42 -6.66 22.08 -2.22
N PRO A 43 -6.95 23.26 -1.64
CA PRO A 43 -8.22 23.54 -0.97
C PRO A 43 -9.46 23.46 -1.88
N SER A 44 -9.28 23.54 -3.20
CA SER A 44 -10.36 23.46 -4.19
C SER A 44 -10.73 22.04 -4.59
N LEU A 45 -9.91 21.03 -4.25
CA LEU A 45 -10.19 19.66 -4.63
C LEU A 45 -11.25 19.04 -3.73
N SER A 46 -12.20 18.36 -4.35
CA SER A 46 -13.13 17.49 -3.65
C SER A 46 -12.42 16.24 -3.12
N TYR A 47 -13.02 15.60 -2.11
CA TYR A 47 -12.52 14.33 -1.59
C TYR A 47 -12.35 13.25 -2.66
N GLY A 48 -13.25 13.19 -3.64
CA GLY A 48 -13.16 12.24 -4.75
C GLY A 48 -11.93 12.49 -5.64
N GLU A 49 -11.61 13.75 -5.91
CA GLU A 49 -10.41 14.12 -6.67
C GLU A 49 -9.12 13.83 -5.90
N ILE A 50 -9.12 14.05 -4.58
CA ILE A 50 -8.02 13.66 -3.70
C ILE A 50 -7.80 12.14 -3.76
N CYS A 51 -8.86 11.34 -3.68
CA CYS A 51 -8.78 9.89 -3.79
C CYS A 51 -8.22 9.43 -5.14
N ARG A 52 -8.66 10.06 -6.24
CA ARG A 52 -8.12 9.78 -7.58
C ARG A 52 -6.60 10.06 -7.63
N LYS A 53 -6.15 11.21 -7.11
CA LYS A 53 -4.71 11.54 -7.04
C LYS A 53 -3.91 10.52 -6.22
N LEU A 54 -4.47 10.03 -5.12
CA LEU A 54 -3.81 9.00 -4.31
C LEU A 54 -3.63 7.70 -5.10
N ILE A 55 -4.66 7.24 -5.81
CA ILE A 55 -4.57 6.04 -6.65
C ILE A 55 -3.53 6.23 -7.76
N GLU A 56 -3.54 7.38 -8.45
CA GLU A 56 -2.55 7.69 -9.49
C GLU A 56 -1.11 7.68 -8.95
N SER A 57 -0.89 8.24 -7.75
CA SER A 57 0.43 8.24 -7.09
C SER A 57 0.89 6.84 -6.68
N ASP A 58 -0.04 5.99 -6.24
CA ASP A 58 0.26 4.63 -5.79
C ASP A 58 0.60 3.73 -6.97
N VAL A 59 -0.13 3.86 -8.09
CA VAL A 59 0.18 3.17 -9.37
C VAL A 59 1.55 3.58 -9.90
N ALA A 60 1.90 4.87 -9.84
CA ALA A 60 3.23 5.34 -10.23
C ALA A 60 4.34 4.72 -9.35
N SER A 61 4.08 4.57 -8.04
CA SER A 61 5.03 3.94 -7.10
C SER A 61 5.15 2.42 -7.28
N ALA A 62 4.05 1.74 -7.65
CA ALA A 62 4.03 0.30 -7.90
C ALA A 62 4.75 -0.07 -9.21
N GLY A 63 4.81 0.86 -10.18
CA GLY A 63 5.57 0.71 -11.42
C GLY A 63 7.09 0.59 -11.20
N GLU A 64 7.62 1.13 -10.10
CA GLU A 64 9.05 1.03 -9.77
C GLU A 64 9.40 -0.29 -9.05
N ALA A 65 8.45 -0.94 -8.39
CA ALA A 65 8.65 -2.23 -7.72
C ALA A 65 8.49 -3.46 -8.66
N GLY A 66 8.12 -3.23 -9.92
CA GLY A 66 7.74 -4.25 -10.91
C GLY A 66 8.82 -4.68 -11.91
N ALA A 67 10.10 -4.35 -11.71
CA ALA A 67 11.20 -4.95 -12.48
C ALA A 67 11.50 -6.37 -11.98
N ILE A 68 10.51 -7.25 -12.07
CA ILE A 68 10.67 -8.68 -11.80
C ILE A 68 11.43 -9.24 -13.01
N ALA A 69 12.71 -9.56 -12.81
CA ALA A 69 13.51 -10.26 -13.82
C ALA A 69 12.80 -11.56 -14.24
N PRO A 70 12.82 -11.94 -15.53
CA PRO A 70 12.17 -13.16 -16.00
C PRO A 70 12.83 -14.39 -15.36
N PRO A 71 12.09 -15.49 -15.14
CA PRO A 71 12.67 -16.72 -14.62
C PRO A 71 13.71 -17.24 -15.60
N ALA A 72 14.94 -17.40 -15.12
CA ALA A 72 16.05 -17.95 -15.90
C ALA A 72 15.66 -19.33 -16.45
N THR A 73 15.62 -19.43 -17.77
CA THR A 73 15.42 -20.66 -18.52
C THR A 73 16.57 -21.64 -18.27
N GLY A 74 16.25 -22.87 -17.87
CA GLY A 74 17.04 -24.05 -18.22
C GLY A 74 17.79 -24.76 -17.09
N ALA A 75 17.26 -25.92 -16.69
CA ALA A 75 18.09 -27.05 -16.25
C ALA A 75 17.46 -28.37 -16.79
N PRO A 76 18.26 -29.30 -17.34
CA PRO A 76 17.74 -30.48 -18.04
C PRO A 76 17.27 -31.56 -17.06
N VAL A 77 16.10 -32.12 -17.34
CA VAL A 77 15.58 -33.32 -16.66
C VAL A 77 16.43 -34.51 -17.09
N THR A 78 17.27 -35.02 -16.20
CA THR A 78 17.96 -36.31 -16.42
C THR A 78 17.09 -37.43 -15.86
N VAL A 79 16.47 -38.17 -16.77
CA VAL A 79 15.80 -39.45 -16.51
C VAL A 79 16.81 -40.42 -15.89
N PHE A 80 16.48 -40.97 -14.72
CA PHE A 80 17.10 -42.20 -14.23
C PHE A 80 16.05 -43.30 -14.11
N ASN A 81 16.02 -44.12 -15.15
CA ASN A 81 15.42 -45.45 -15.14
C ASN A 81 16.30 -46.36 -14.26
N LYS A 82 15.72 -47.09 -13.31
CA LYS A 82 16.40 -48.27 -12.76
C LYS A 82 15.39 -49.38 -12.45
N VAL A 83 15.40 -50.33 -13.37
CA VAL A 83 14.95 -51.72 -13.21
C VAL A 83 15.85 -52.40 -12.17
N ALA A 84 15.24 -53.00 -11.16
CA ALA A 84 15.63 -54.27 -10.51
C ALA A 84 14.58 -54.62 -9.45
#